data_AF-A0A3S1C6M7-F1
#
_entry.id   AF-A0A3S1C6M7-F1
#
_cell.length_a   1.000
_cell.length_b   1.000
_cell.length_c   1.000
_cell.angle_alpha   90.00
_cell.angle_beta   90.00
_cell.angle_gamma   90.00
#
_symmetry.space_group_name_H-M   'P 1'
#
loop_
_entity.id
_entity.type
_entity.pdbx_description
1 polymer ?
#
loop_
_entity_poly.entity_id
_entity_poly.type
_entity_poly.pdbx_seq_one_letter_code
_entity_poly.pdbx_strand_id
1 'polypeptide(L)'
;MKKFIFACLIGILVVAGCTNDIKRSEPALGGPEDVLKQYVNAITDRDYATLVELYGGDYDWLQMFAPESDRQDKEKIFESYIQSVMPEKISFNEIKDKKEISEDEFVFVITFKDEDGTLFEVRTEDSSKTEFTYTVKRVDGVFKVMEPPPYQS
;
A
#
# COMPACT_ATOMS: atom_id res chain seq x y z
N MET A 1 -18.58 -63.47 -50.04
CA MET A 1 -18.27 -62.07 -50.41
C MET A 1 -18.86 -61.15 -49.35
N LYS A 2 -18.01 -60.25 -48.84
CA LYS A 2 -18.21 -59.05 -47.98
C LYS A 2 -19.39 -59.00 -46.99
N LYS A 3 -19.00 -59.07 -45.72
CA LYS A 3 -19.70 -58.56 -44.52
C LYS A 3 -19.64 -57.02 -44.54
N PHE A 4 -20.72 -56.33 -44.22
CA PHE A 4 -20.68 -54.91 -43.82
C PHE A 4 -21.44 -54.74 -42.51
N ILE A 5 -20.66 -54.52 -41.45
CA ILE A 5 -21.09 -54.09 -40.12
C ILE A 5 -21.08 -52.57 -40.16
N PHE A 6 -22.23 -51.93 -39.99
CA PHE A 6 -22.32 -50.49 -39.77
C PHE A 6 -22.27 -50.26 -38.25
N ALA A 7 -21.10 -49.93 -37.73
CA ALA A 7 -20.89 -49.51 -36.35
C ALA A 7 -21.13 -47.99 -36.26
N CYS A 8 -22.22 -47.60 -35.59
CA CYS A 8 -22.52 -46.21 -35.29
C CYS A 8 -21.70 -45.80 -34.05
N LEU A 9 -20.55 -45.16 -34.29
CA LEU A 9 -19.68 -44.60 -33.25
C LEU A 9 -20.30 -43.29 -32.76
N ILE A 10 -21.02 -43.36 -31.64
CA ILE A 10 -21.48 -42.19 -30.89
C ILE A 10 -20.27 -41.64 -30.13
N GLY A 11 -19.67 -40.57 -30.67
CA GLY A 11 -18.65 -39.79 -29.99
C GLY A 11 -19.27 -39.00 -28.85
N ILE A 12 -18.92 -39.35 -27.61
CA ILE A 12 -19.25 -38.58 -26.42
C ILE A 12 -18.38 -37.33 -26.41
N LEU A 13 -18.99 -36.17 -26.67
CA LEU A 13 -18.38 -34.86 -26.44
C LEU A 13 -18.25 -34.63 -24.92
N VAL A 14 -17.03 -34.81 -24.41
CA VAL A 14 -16.65 -34.37 -23.07
C VAL A 14 -16.55 -32.85 -23.11
N VAL A 15 -17.58 -32.16 -22.63
CA VAL A 15 -17.49 -30.72 -22.35
C VAL A 15 -16.64 -30.58 -21.09
N ALA A 16 -15.34 -30.38 -21.28
CA ALA A 16 -14.46 -29.92 -20.23
C ALA A 16 -14.94 -28.54 -19.78
N GLY A 17 -15.62 -28.47 -18.63
CA GLY A 17 -15.88 -27.22 -17.95
C GLY A 17 -14.55 -26.63 -17.51
N CYS A 18 -14.04 -25.66 -18.27
CA CYS A 18 -13.01 -24.76 -17.80
C CYS A 18 -13.60 -24.00 -16.61
N THR A 19 -13.32 -24.45 -15.39
CA THR A 19 -13.32 -23.58 -14.22
C THR A 19 -12.31 -22.49 -14.53
N ASN A 20 -12.79 -21.31 -14.88
CA ASN A 20 -11.97 -20.13 -14.94
C ASN A 20 -11.60 -19.81 -13.49
N ASP A 21 -10.49 -20.36 -13.02
CA ASP A 21 -9.72 -19.75 -11.95
C ASP A 21 -9.29 -18.38 -12.48
N ILE A 22 -10.13 -17.37 -12.24
CA ILE A 22 -9.75 -15.97 -12.39
C ILE A 22 -8.69 -15.76 -11.32
N LYS A 23 -7.43 -16.05 -11.67
CA LYS A 23 -6.28 -15.49 -10.98
C LYS A 23 -6.50 -13.98 -11.01
N ARG A 24 -6.97 -13.43 -9.88
CA ARG A 24 -7.05 -12.00 -9.63
C ARG A 24 -5.66 -11.48 -9.94
N SER A 25 -5.50 -10.87 -11.11
CA SER A 25 -4.24 -10.29 -11.53
C SER A 25 -3.84 -9.32 -10.43
N GLU A 26 -2.70 -9.57 -9.78
CA GLU A 26 -2.16 -8.63 -8.80
C GLU A 26 -2.10 -7.25 -9.47
N PRO A 27 -2.61 -6.20 -8.82
CA PRO A 27 -2.51 -4.85 -9.36
C PRO A 27 -1.04 -4.54 -9.67
N ALA A 28 -0.79 -3.73 -10.70
CA ALA A 28 0.55 -3.41 -11.19
C ALA A 28 1.54 -2.88 -10.11
N LEU A 29 1.02 -2.47 -8.95
CA LEU A 29 1.75 -1.94 -7.80
C LEU A 29 2.26 -3.03 -6.82
N GLY A 30 1.97 -4.32 -7.04
CA GLY A 30 2.44 -5.43 -6.22
C GLY A 30 1.52 -5.77 -5.03
N GLY A 31 2.05 -6.57 -4.10
CA GLY A 31 1.33 -6.97 -2.88
C GLY A 31 1.22 -5.86 -1.83
N PRO A 32 0.49 -6.06 -0.73
CA PRO A 32 0.31 -5.03 0.31
C PRO A 32 1.64 -4.59 0.94
N GLU A 33 2.60 -5.50 1.05
CA GLU A 33 3.93 -5.20 1.58
C GLU A 33 4.77 -4.37 0.60
N ASP A 34 4.67 -4.64 -0.69
CA ASP A 34 5.37 -3.88 -1.72
C ASP A 34 4.83 -2.45 -1.82
N VAL A 35 3.51 -2.29 -1.69
CA VAL A 35 2.85 -0.98 -1.62
C VAL A 35 3.31 -0.20 -0.40
N LEU A 36 3.38 -0.84 0.78
CA LEU A 36 3.90 -0.18 1.97
C LEU A 36 5.34 0.28 1.78
N LYS A 37 6.22 -0.60 1.25
CA LYS A 37 7.63 -0.27 1.00
C LYS A 37 7.78 0.89 0.01
N GLN A 38 7.00 0.90 -1.07
CA GLN A 38 7.00 2.00 -2.03
C GLN A 38 6.55 3.31 -1.37
N TYR A 39 5.47 3.28 -0.58
CA TYR A 39 4.98 4.45 0.13
C TYR A 39 6.03 5.03 1.09
N VAL A 40 6.67 4.20 1.92
CA VAL A 40 7.69 4.70 2.88
C VAL A 40 8.99 5.15 2.22
N ASN A 41 9.32 4.60 1.05
CA ASN A 41 10.43 5.11 0.24
C ASN A 41 10.06 6.46 -0.39
N ALA A 42 8.82 6.63 -0.87
CA ALA A 42 8.34 7.91 -1.39
C ALA A 42 8.37 9.03 -0.33
N ILE A 43 8.14 8.70 0.95
CA ILE A 43 8.36 9.63 2.07
C ILE A 43 9.84 10.08 2.10
N THR A 44 10.77 9.11 2.05
CA THR A 44 12.22 9.34 2.13
C THR A 44 12.71 10.20 0.97
N ASP A 45 12.21 9.91 -0.22
CA ASP A 45 12.63 10.53 -1.49
C ASP A 45 11.87 11.83 -1.78
N ARG A 46 10.89 12.19 -0.93
CA ARG A 46 9.96 13.32 -1.14
C ARG A 46 9.23 13.25 -2.48
N ASP A 47 8.88 12.04 -2.91
CA ASP A 47 8.11 11.78 -4.11
C ASP A 47 6.61 11.94 -3.81
N TYR A 48 6.15 13.20 -3.84
CA TYR A 48 4.77 13.55 -3.50
C TYR A 48 3.75 12.94 -4.46
N ALA A 49 4.10 12.77 -5.73
CA ALA A 49 3.22 12.13 -6.70
C ALA A 49 2.95 10.66 -6.33
N THR A 50 4.01 9.92 -5.98
CA THR A 50 3.88 8.53 -5.50
C THR A 50 3.16 8.46 -4.16
N LEU A 51 3.37 9.42 -3.24
CA LEU A 51 2.58 9.48 -1.99
C LEU A 51 1.10 9.66 -2.27
N VAL A 52 0.71 10.58 -3.16
CA VAL A 52 -0.69 10.78 -3.56
C VAL A 52 -1.27 9.54 -4.22
N GLU A 53 -0.49 8.85 -5.05
CA GLU A 53 -0.92 7.61 -5.67
C GLU A 53 -1.15 6.53 -4.60
N LEU A 54 -0.23 6.32 -3.67
CA LEU A 54 -0.29 5.18 -2.74
C LEU A 54 -1.10 5.46 -1.48
N TYR A 55 -1.40 6.72 -1.17
CA TYR A 55 -2.21 7.10 -0.01
C TYR A 55 -3.70 6.92 -0.29
N GLY A 56 -4.38 6.17 0.58
CA GLY A 56 -5.83 5.96 0.53
C GLY A 56 -6.57 6.50 1.76
N GLY A 57 -5.87 7.19 2.66
CA GLY A 57 -6.47 7.86 3.80
C GLY A 57 -7.09 9.21 3.45
N ASP A 58 -7.58 9.88 4.48
CA ASP A 58 -8.26 11.17 4.36
C ASP A 58 -7.29 12.35 4.41
N TYR A 59 -7.59 13.43 3.68
CA TYR A 59 -6.73 14.61 3.57
C TYR A 59 -7.10 15.75 4.52
N ASP A 60 -8.22 15.68 5.25
CA ASP A 60 -8.75 16.82 6.03
C ASP A 60 -7.75 17.29 7.08
N TRP A 61 -7.10 16.36 7.79
CA TRP A 61 -6.07 16.69 8.77
C TRP A 61 -4.79 17.23 8.11
N LEU A 62 -4.38 16.65 6.98
CA LEU A 62 -3.18 17.07 6.24
C LEU A 62 -3.33 18.49 5.66
N GLN A 63 -4.53 18.86 5.22
CA GLN A 63 -4.83 20.19 4.67
C GLN A 63 -4.60 21.33 5.67
N MET A 64 -4.60 21.05 6.97
CA MET A 64 -4.35 22.07 8.00
C MET A 64 -2.92 22.64 7.93
N PHE A 65 -1.97 21.88 7.38
CA PHE A 65 -0.59 22.32 7.19
C PHE A 65 -0.40 23.12 5.89
N ALA A 66 -1.36 23.03 4.96
CA ALA A 66 -1.28 23.70 3.68
C ALA A 66 -1.96 25.09 3.70
N PRO A 67 -1.40 26.08 2.99
CA PRO A 67 -2.09 27.36 2.76
C PRO A 67 -3.39 27.12 1.99
N GLU A 68 -4.39 27.98 2.20
CA GLU A 68 -5.73 27.79 1.62
C GLU A 68 -5.71 27.64 0.09
N SER A 69 -4.78 28.33 -0.60
CA SER A 69 -4.58 28.23 -2.05
C SER A 69 -4.22 26.83 -2.54
N ASP A 70 -3.63 26.01 -1.67
CA ASP A 70 -2.99 24.74 -2.04
C ASP A 70 -3.82 23.53 -1.60
N ARG A 71 -4.90 23.73 -0.81
CA ARG A 71 -5.72 22.65 -0.23
C ARG A 71 -6.50 21.81 -1.24
N GLN A 72 -6.46 22.15 -2.52
CA GLN A 72 -7.05 21.34 -3.59
C GLN A 72 -5.99 20.53 -4.37
N ASP A 73 -4.71 20.75 -4.09
CA ASP A 73 -3.58 20.04 -4.69
C ASP A 73 -3.00 19.07 -3.66
N LYS A 74 -3.24 17.78 -3.88
CA LYS A 74 -2.84 16.71 -2.95
C LYS A 74 -1.32 16.59 -2.81
N GLU A 75 -0.57 16.87 -3.88
CA GLU A 75 0.89 16.86 -3.81
C GLU A 75 1.37 18.02 -2.94
N LYS A 76 0.78 19.22 -3.10
CA LYS A 76 1.09 20.39 -2.29
C LYS A 76 0.70 20.24 -0.82
N ILE A 77 -0.38 19.51 -0.54
CA ILE A 77 -0.75 19.14 0.82
C ILE A 77 0.34 18.27 1.46
N PHE A 78 0.82 17.23 0.77
CA PHE A 78 1.92 16.40 1.30
C PHE A 78 3.23 17.17 1.41
N GLU A 79 3.56 18.01 0.43
CA GLU A 79 4.72 18.88 0.49
C GLU A 79 4.69 19.75 1.75
N SER A 80 3.56 20.44 1.97
CA SER A 80 3.37 21.32 3.13
C SER A 80 3.44 20.56 4.45
N TYR A 81 2.80 19.39 4.52
CA TYR A 81 2.84 18.52 5.70
C TYR A 81 4.28 18.08 6.03
N ILE A 82 4.98 17.50 5.05
CA ILE A 82 6.33 16.98 5.24
C ILE A 82 7.30 18.11 5.61
N GLN A 83 7.19 19.27 4.98
CA GLN A 83 8.04 20.42 5.33
C GLN A 83 7.75 21.01 6.71
N SER A 84 6.52 20.85 7.23
CA SER A 84 6.10 21.46 8.50
C SER A 84 6.43 20.60 9.72
N VAL A 85 6.26 19.27 9.63
CA VAL A 85 6.28 18.40 10.82
C VAL A 85 7.20 17.18 10.71
N MET A 86 7.84 16.96 9.57
CA MET A 86 8.81 15.87 9.44
C MET A 86 10.25 16.37 9.59
N PRO A 87 11.14 15.58 10.21
CA PRO A 87 12.58 15.84 10.14
C PRO A 87 13.08 15.78 8.70
N GLU A 88 14.28 16.32 8.44
CA GLU A 88 14.78 16.50 7.07
C GLU A 88 14.89 15.19 6.29
N LYS A 89 15.21 14.06 6.94
CA LYS A 89 15.28 12.76 6.29
C LYS A 89 15.18 11.58 7.27
N ILE A 90 14.15 10.76 7.09
CA ILE A 90 14.04 9.42 7.69
C ILE A 90 14.01 8.38 6.57
N SER A 91 14.41 7.16 6.88
CA SER A 91 14.42 6.04 5.93
C SER A 91 13.72 4.81 6.51
N PHE A 92 13.14 3.98 5.65
CA PHE A 92 12.58 2.70 6.07
C PHE A 92 13.68 1.80 6.67
N ASN A 93 13.38 1.17 7.81
CA ASN A 93 14.30 0.22 8.45
C ASN A 93 13.84 -1.23 8.26
N GLU A 94 12.73 -1.60 8.89
CA GLU A 94 12.20 -2.97 8.83
C GLU A 94 10.71 -3.03 9.17
N ILE A 95 10.07 -4.12 8.74
CA ILE A 95 8.75 -4.55 9.21
C ILE A 95 8.96 -5.44 10.44
N LYS A 96 8.41 -5.03 11.58
CA LYS A 96 8.46 -5.74 12.87
C LYS A 96 7.39 -6.81 12.98
N ASP A 97 6.20 -6.50 12.51
CA ASP A 97 5.05 -7.39 12.53
C ASP A 97 4.17 -7.20 11.30
N LYS A 98 3.48 -8.27 10.92
CA LYS A 98 2.53 -8.30 9.82
C LYS A 98 1.34 -9.14 10.22
N LYS A 99 0.16 -8.54 10.17
CA LYS A 99 -1.11 -9.20 10.45
C LYS A 99 -2.06 -9.06 9.27
N GLU A 100 -2.45 -10.18 8.70
CA GLU A 100 -3.53 -10.23 7.72
C GLU A 100 -4.88 -10.18 8.47
N ILE A 101 -5.69 -9.17 8.17
CA ILE A 101 -7.06 -9.03 8.70
C ILE A 101 -8.04 -9.70 7.74
N SER A 102 -7.79 -9.55 6.43
CA SER A 102 -8.50 -10.22 5.34
C SER A 102 -7.65 -10.18 4.06
N GLU A 103 -8.12 -10.82 2.99
CA GLU A 103 -7.47 -10.74 1.66
C GLU A 103 -7.27 -9.30 1.14
N ASP A 104 -8.03 -8.35 1.67
CA ASP A 104 -8.08 -6.96 1.23
C ASP A 104 -7.57 -5.97 2.30
N GLU A 105 -7.12 -6.45 3.48
CA GLU A 105 -6.69 -5.58 4.58
C GLU A 105 -5.59 -6.20 5.43
N PHE A 106 -4.50 -5.46 5.59
CA PHE A 106 -3.29 -5.88 6.29
C PHE A 106 -2.83 -4.78 7.23
N VAL A 107 -2.33 -5.16 8.40
CA VAL A 107 -1.73 -4.25 9.37
C VAL A 107 -0.26 -4.61 9.51
N PHE A 108 0.59 -3.60 9.41
CA PHE A 108 2.04 -3.71 9.55
C PHE A 108 2.50 -2.83 10.71
N VAL A 109 3.44 -3.34 11.50
CA VAL A 109 4.22 -2.53 12.42
C VAL A 109 5.60 -2.37 11.83
N ILE A 110 6.04 -1.13 11.62
CA ILE A 110 7.34 -0.84 11.01
C ILE A 110 8.16 0.10 11.87
N THR A 111 9.45 0.18 11.56
CA THR A 111 10.36 1.17 12.12
C THR A 111 11.01 1.97 11.00
N PHE A 112 11.41 3.21 11.33
CA PHE A 112 12.24 4.05 10.48
C PHE A 112 13.61 4.28 11.15
N LYS A 113 14.56 4.79 10.38
CA LYS A 113 15.87 5.23 10.84
C LYS A 113 16.13 6.68 10.45
N ASP A 114 16.80 7.40 11.33
CA ASP A 114 17.40 8.69 11.04
C ASP A 114 18.65 8.53 10.15
N GLU A 115 19.19 9.64 9.63
CA GLU A 115 20.37 9.63 8.76
C GLU A 115 21.61 9.01 9.43
N ASP A 116 21.72 9.09 10.75
CA ASP A 116 22.81 8.51 11.53
C ASP A 116 22.64 6.99 11.77
N GLY A 117 21.54 6.41 11.28
CA GLY A 117 21.21 4.99 11.38
C GLY A 117 20.56 4.57 12.70
N THR A 118 20.33 5.51 13.63
CA THR A 118 19.53 5.25 14.84
C THR A 118 18.05 5.13 14.48
N LEU A 119 17.25 4.51 15.37
CA LEU A 119 15.81 4.41 15.15
C LEU A 119 15.19 5.80 15.24
N PHE A 120 14.39 6.14 14.23
CA PHE A 120 13.60 7.35 14.25
C PHE A 120 12.61 7.30 15.42
N GLU A 121 12.68 8.32 16.26
CA GLU A 121 11.88 8.44 17.47
C GLU A 121 10.98 9.68 17.37
N VAL A 122 9.67 9.47 17.54
CA VAL A 122 8.72 10.56 17.76
C VAL A 122 8.54 10.72 19.27
N ARG A 123 8.82 11.93 19.77
CA ARG A 123 8.69 12.26 21.19
C ARG A 123 7.46 13.13 21.42
N THR A 124 6.77 12.85 22.51
CA THR A 124 5.69 13.66 23.09
C THR A 124 6.11 14.09 24.49
N GLU A 125 5.35 14.96 25.16
CA GLU A 125 5.66 15.38 26.53
C GLU A 125 5.79 14.20 27.51
N ASP A 126 4.99 13.14 27.33
CA ASP A 126 4.88 12.02 28.27
C ASP A 126 5.45 10.68 27.76
N SER A 127 5.80 10.57 26.48
CA SER A 127 6.20 9.28 25.88
C SER A 127 7.01 9.42 24.61
N SER A 128 7.63 8.33 24.16
CA SER A 128 8.18 8.24 22.81
C SER A 128 7.82 6.93 22.12
N LYS A 129 7.83 6.96 20.79
CA LYS A 129 7.57 5.80 19.94
C LYS A 129 8.60 5.72 18.82
N THR A 130 9.04 4.49 18.54
CA THR A 130 9.92 4.16 17.40
C THR A 130 9.24 3.21 16.41
N GLU A 131 8.08 2.66 16.79
CA GLU A 131 7.27 1.76 15.98
C GLU A 131 6.01 2.49 15.49
N PHE A 132 5.68 2.25 14.22
CA PHE A 132 4.58 2.90 13.51
C PHE A 132 3.69 1.84 12.89
N THR A 133 2.39 1.93 13.16
CA THR A 133 1.39 1.03 12.60
C THR A 133 0.85 1.60 11.31
N TYR A 134 0.86 0.80 10.25
CA TYR A 134 0.28 1.12 8.96
C TYR A 134 -0.71 0.05 8.53
N THR A 135 -1.89 0.48 8.11
CA THR A 135 -2.91 -0.31 7.47
C THR A 135 -2.75 -0.18 5.95
N VAL A 136 -2.65 -1.32 5.27
CA VAL A 136 -2.69 -1.40 3.82
C VAL A 136 -4.00 -2.07 3.42
N LYS A 137 -4.82 -1.33 2.67
CA LYS A 137 -6.18 -1.75 2.32
C LYS A 137 -6.42 -1.66 0.82
N ARG A 138 -7.21 -2.59 0.28
CA ARG A 138 -7.67 -2.50 -1.11
C ARG A 138 -8.78 -1.46 -1.22
N VAL A 139 -8.52 -0.41 -1.99
CA VAL A 139 -9.46 0.66 -2.35
C VAL A 139 -9.57 0.65 -3.87
N ASP A 140 -10.78 0.51 -4.40
CA ASP A 140 -11.03 0.46 -5.86
C ASP A 140 -10.15 -0.54 -6.62
N GLY A 141 -9.90 -1.70 -6.01
CA GLY A 141 -9.13 -2.79 -6.63
C GLY A 141 -7.62 -2.74 -6.40
N VAL A 142 -7.07 -1.64 -5.89
CA VAL A 142 -5.64 -1.43 -5.64
C VAL A 142 -5.33 -1.28 -4.16
N PHE A 143 -4.21 -1.83 -3.70
CA PHE A 143 -3.76 -1.60 -2.33
C PHE A 143 -3.27 -0.16 -2.15
N LYS A 144 -3.61 0.43 -1.01
CA LYS A 144 -3.24 1.79 -0.59
C LYS A 144 -2.87 1.79 0.90
N VAL A 145 -2.08 2.76 1.33
CA VAL A 145 -1.71 2.98 2.74
C VAL A 145 -2.67 3.99 3.36
N MET A 146 -3.21 3.69 4.55
CA MET A 146 -4.27 4.49 5.16
C MET A 146 -3.75 5.62 6.05
N GLU A 147 -2.57 5.45 6.65
CA GLU A 147 -1.97 6.40 7.59
C GLU A 147 -1.00 7.36 6.89
N PRO A 148 -0.97 8.64 7.31
CA PRO A 148 -0.03 9.61 6.75
C PRO A 148 1.42 9.28 7.12
N PRO A 149 2.41 9.94 6.51
CA PRO A 149 3.80 9.88 6.96
C PRO A 149 3.90 10.21 8.46
N PRO A 150 4.90 9.70 9.19
CA PRO A 150 5.01 9.98 10.61
C PRO A 150 5.36 11.46 10.84
N TYR A 151 4.91 12.05 11.94
CA TYR A 151 5.18 13.45 12.30
C TYR A 151 5.82 13.57 13.67
N GLN A 152 6.58 14.65 13.87
CA GLN A 152 6.95 15.15 15.19
C GLN A 152 5.80 16.01 15.72
N SER A 153 5.34 15.70 16.94
CA SER A 153 4.30 16.48 17.64
C SER A 153 4.90 17.62 18.44
#